data_AF-S4P693-F1
#
_entry.id   AF-S4P693-F1
#
_cell.length_a   1.000
_cell.length_b   1.000
_cell.length_c   1.000
_cell.angle_alpha   90.00
_cell.angle_beta   90.00
_cell.angle_gamma   90.00
#
_symmetry.space_group_name_H-M   'P 1'
#
loop_
_entity.id
_entity.type
_entity.pdbx_description
1 polymer ?
#
loop_
_entity_poly.entity_id
_entity_poly.type
_entity_poly.pdbx_seq_one_letter_code
_entity_poly.pdbx_strand_id
1 'polypeptide(L)'
;MHLRMFEIARDYIHSMGLGTIVGGIVSPVHDAYGKKDLVVAHHRIAMLKLALRSSGWIKVSEWETQQSGWTRTKLSLQYHQDTINMHLSQLNKSSDAPSWLPDDVLNVNSIDEPDDLTEKLNGNFDDTVTVKLLCGADLLESFATPGLWSDEDIATIVG
;
A
#
# COMPACT_ATOMS: atom_id res chain seq x y z
N MET A 1 2.06 6.06 -16.37
CA MET A 1 1.66 7.14 -15.46
C MET A 1 1.65 6.68 -14.00
N HIS A 2 0.87 5.66 -13.62
CA HIS A 2 0.76 5.18 -12.22
C HIS A 2 2.10 4.91 -11.51
N LEU A 3 3.03 4.17 -12.11
CA LEU A 3 4.34 3.89 -11.48
C LEU A 3 5.16 5.17 -11.24
N ARG A 4 5.03 6.17 -12.12
CA ARG A 4 5.72 7.45 -11.95
C ARG A 4 5.16 8.24 -10.78
N MET A 5 3.88 8.07 -10.43
CA MET A 5 3.29 8.72 -9.25
C MET A 5 3.93 8.23 -7.96
N PHE A 6 4.25 6.94 -7.86
CA PHE A 6 4.97 6.39 -6.72
C PHE A 6 6.35 7.03 -6.56
N GLU A 7 7.11 7.12 -7.66
CA GLU A 7 8.42 7.76 -7.66
C GLU A 7 8.35 9.24 -7.24
N ILE A 8 7.41 10.01 -7.81
CA ILE A 8 7.24 11.43 -7.47
C ILE A 8 6.85 11.61 -5.99
N ALA A 9 5.93 10.79 -5.48
CA ALA A 9 5.49 10.87 -4.09
C ALA A 9 6.63 10.54 -3.11
N ARG A 10 7.42 9.50 -3.43
CA ARG A 10 8.60 9.12 -2.66
C ARG A 10 9.65 10.22 -2.64
N ASP A 11 9.99 10.76 -3.81
CA ASP A 11 10.95 11.87 -3.94
C ASP A 11 10.48 13.10 -3.13
N TYR A 12 9.18 13.42 -3.19
CA TYR A 12 8.61 14.54 -2.43
C TYR A 12 8.76 14.33 -0.91
N ILE A 13 8.32 13.18 -0.38
CA ILE A 13 8.38 12.86 1.05
C ILE A 13 9.81 12.91 1.57
N HIS A 14 10.76 12.36 0.80
CA HIS A 14 12.17 12.40 1.14
C HIS A 14 12.73 13.83 1.10
N SER A 15 12.48 14.58 0.02
CA SER A 15 13.00 15.94 -0.14
C SER A 15 12.49 16.94 0.91
N MET A 16 11.29 16.71 1.44
CA MET A 16 10.66 17.53 2.46
C MET A 16 10.97 17.06 3.89
N GLY A 17 11.69 15.94 4.06
CA GLY A 17 11.99 15.36 5.36
C GLY A 17 10.74 14.91 6.14
N LEU A 18 9.66 14.52 5.43
CA LEU A 18 8.38 14.17 6.04
C LEU A 18 8.35 12.76 6.63
N GLY A 19 9.37 11.95 6.33
CA GLY A 19 9.52 10.59 6.80
C GLY A 19 10.19 9.71 5.76
N THR A 20 10.22 8.41 6.06
CA THR A 20 10.86 7.41 5.19
C THR A 20 9.82 6.52 4.53
N ILE A 21 9.95 6.33 3.22
CA ILE A 21 9.13 5.37 2.49
C ILE A 21 9.75 3.98 2.59
N VAL A 22 9.00 3.07 3.21
CA VAL A 22 9.40 1.67 3.45
C VAL A 22 8.80 0.71 2.42
N GLY A 23 7.96 1.21 1.51
CA GLY A 23 7.34 0.40 0.46
C GLY A 23 6.19 1.10 -0.26
N GLY A 24 5.80 0.53 -1.41
CA GLY A 24 4.64 0.92 -2.20
C GLY A 24 3.75 -0.28 -2.47
N ILE A 25 2.44 -0.09 -2.44
CA ILE A 25 1.47 -1.17 -2.68
C ILE A 25 0.53 -0.74 -3.80
N VAL A 26 0.42 -1.56 -4.84
CA VAL A 26 -0.64 -1.43 -5.85
C VAL A 26 -1.72 -2.48 -5.55
N SER A 27 -2.91 -2.03 -5.17
CA SER A 27 -4.11 -2.86 -4.97
C SER A 27 -5.06 -2.70 -6.16
N PRO A 28 -5.19 -3.69 -7.06
CA PRO A 28 -6.14 -3.61 -8.16
C PRO A 28 -7.57 -3.78 -7.65
N VAL A 29 -8.50 -2.96 -8.16
CA VAL A 29 -9.91 -3.05 -7.78
C VAL A 29 -10.52 -4.42 -8.09
N HIS A 30 -11.51 -4.89 -7.32
CA HIS A 30 -12.25 -6.12 -7.62
C HIS A 30 -13.09 -6.02 -8.91
N ASP A 31 -13.33 -7.13 -9.63
CA ASP A 31 -14.08 -7.16 -10.90
C ASP A 31 -15.56 -6.73 -10.73
N ALA A 32 -16.13 -7.02 -9.56
CA ALA A 32 -17.47 -6.56 -9.17
C ALA A 32 -17.62 -5.03 -9.02
N TYR A 33 -16.55 -4.24 -9.19
CA TYR A 33 -16.66 -2.79 -9.32
C TYR A 33 -17.53 -2.37 -10.51
N GLY A 34 -17.62 -3.21 -11.54
CA GLY A 34 -18.62 -3.06 -12.60
C GLY A 34 -18.38 -1.91 -13.58
N LYS A 35 -17.15 -1.38 -13.67
CA LYS A 35 -16.80 -0.39 -14.69
C LYS A 35 -16.88 -1.04 -16.08
N LYS A 36 -17.58 -0.37 -17.01
CA LYS A 36 -18.03 -0.89 -18.32
C LYS A 36 -16.98 -1.63 -19.16
N ASP A 37 -15.70 -1.27 -19.03
CA ASP A 37 -14.60 -1.85 -19.81
C ASP A 37 -13.48 -2.39 -18.90
N LEU A 38 -13.82 -2.75 -17.66
CA LEU A 38 -12.85 -3.30 -16.71
C LEU A 38 -12.48 -4.72 -17.11
N VAL A 39 -11.24 -4.90 -17.53
CA VAL A 39 -10.67 -6.23 -17.76
C VAL A 39 -10.62 -7.01 -16.44
N VAL A 40 -10.89 -8.32 -16.52
CA VAL A 40 -10.83 -9.26 -15.39
C VAL A 40 -9.52 -9.17 -14.59
N ALA A 41 -9.62 -9.38 -13.28
CA ALA A 41 -8.57 -9.09 -12.30
C ALA A 41 -7.27 -9.81 -12.60
N HIS A 42 -7.32 -11.09 -12.98
CA HIS A 42 -6.12 -11.88 -13.21
C HIS A 42 -5.23 -11.32 -14.33
N HIS A 43 -5.82 -10.72 -15.38
CA HIS A 43 -5.05 -10.04 -16.43
C HIS A 43 -4.44 -8.74 -15.92
N ARG A 44 -5.18 -7.96 -15.12
CA ARG A 44 -4.67 -6.72 -14.52
C ARG A 44 -3.50 -6.99 -13.57
N ILE A 45 -3.63 -8.01 -12.73
CA ILE A 45 -2.57 -8.49 -11.84
C ILE A 45 -1.35 -8.92 -12.65
N ALA A 46 -1.54 -9.73 -13.71
CA ALA A 46 -0.42 -10.16 -14.55
C ALA A 46 0.31 -8.96 -15.19
N MET A 47 -0.42 -7.99 -15.73
CA MET A 47 0.16 -6.76 -16.28
C MET A 47 0.93 -5.97 -15.23
N LEU A 48 0.39 -5.83 -14.01
CA LEU A 48 1.07 -5.13 -12.92
C LEU A 48 2.34 -5.86 -12.47
N LYS A 49 2.30 -7.18 -12.32
CA LYS A 49 3.47 -8.00 -12.01
C LYS A 49 4.55 -7.85 -13.08
N LEU A 50 4.18 -7.80 -14.36
CA LEU A 50 5.12 -7.53 -15.47
C LEU A 50 5.71 -6.12 -15.39
N ALA A 51 4.86 -5.11 -15.15
CA ALA A 51 5.28 -3.71 -15.08
C ALA A 51 6.17 -3.42 -13.87
N LEU A 52 6.04 -4.19 -12.79
CA LEU A 52 6.79 -4.04 -11.54
C LEU A 52 8.00 -4.96 -11.44
N ARG A 53 8.34 -5.76 -12.45
CA ARG A 53 9.50 -6.67 -12.41
C ARG A 53 10.83 -5.99 -12.06
N SER A 54 11.00 -4.73 -12.46
CA SER A 54 12.20 -3.94 -12.19
C SER A 54 12.10 -3.07 -10.94
N SER A 55 10.97 -3.09 -10.21
CA SER A 55 10.80 -2.33 -8.99
C SER A 55 11.19 -3.18 -7.78
N GLY A 56 12.10 -2.68 -6.96
CA GLY A 56 12.48 -3.31 -5.69
C GLY A 56 11.53 -3.00 -4.53
N TRP A 57 10.75 -1.92 -4.62
CA TRP A 57 10.05 -1.35 -3.45
C TRP A 57 8.53 -1.28 -3.61
N ILE A 58 7.99 -1.49 -4.81
CA ILE A 58 6.55 -1.46 -5.09
C ILE A 58 6.07 -2.90 -5.35
N LYS A 59 5.09 -3.37 -4.58
CA LYS A 59 4.51 -4.71 -4.68
C LYS A 59 3.03 -4.65 -5.10
N VAL A 60 2.51 -5.77 -5.59
CA VAL A 60 1.09 -5.91 -5.96
C VAL A 60 0.36 -6.67 -4.86
N SER A 61 -0.66 -6.06 -4.27
CA SER A 61 -1.59 -6.76 -3.37
C SER A 61 -2.77 -7.30 -4.17
N GLU A 62 -2.98 -8.62 -4.11
CA GLU A 62 -4.13 -9.26 -4.74
C GLU A 62 -5.35 -9.33 -3.80
N TRP A 63 -5.20 -8.89 -2.54
CA TRP A 63 -6.20 -9.08 -1.50
C TRP A 63 -7.58 -8.59 -1.92
N GLU A 64 -7.68 -7.35 -2.43
CA GLU A 64 -8.96 -6.76 -2.86
C GLU A 64 -9.64 -7.58 -3.96
N THR A 65 -8.88 -8.10 -4.91
CA THR A 65 -9.41 -8.92 -6.01
C THR A 65 -9.86 -10.32 -5.59
N GLN A 66 -9.43 -10.78 -4.41
CA GLN A 66 -9.78 -12.08 -3.85
C GLN A 66 -10.98 -12.03 -2.90
N GLN A 67 -11.55 -10.84 -2.67
CA GLN A 67 -12.75 -10.68 -1.85
C GLN A 67 -13.99 -11.24 -2.57
N SER A 68 -15.10 -11.42 -1.85
CA SER A 68 -16.36 -11.91 -2.44
C SER A 68 -17.05 -10.88 -3.35
N GLY A 69 -16.63 -9.62 -3.29
CA GLY A 69 -17.22 -8.51 -4.03
C GLY A 69 -16.37 -7.24 -3.96
N TRP A 70 -16.89 -6.15 -4.53
CA TRP A 70 -16.21 -4.86 -4.46
C TRP A 70 -16.07 -4.39 -3.01
N THR A 71 -14.88 -3.86 -2.69
CA THR A 71 -14.57 -3.31 -1.37
C THR A 71 -14.34 -1.81 -1.42
N ARG A 72 -14.74 -1.12 -0.34
CA ARG A 72 -14.41 0.29 -0.16
C ARG A 72 -12.91 0.49 0.05
N THR A 73 -12.36 1.59 -0.45
CA THR A 73 -10.95 1.94 -0.30
C THR A 73 -10.50 1.97 1.16
N LYS A 74 -11.35 2.45 2.09
CA LYS A 74 -11.09 2.42 3.54
C LYS A 74 -10.76 1.01 4.04
N LEU A 75 -11.52 0.00 3.60
CA LEU A 75 -11.31 -1.39 4.04
C LEU A 75 -10.00 -1.96 3.50
N SER A 76 -9.65 -1.62 2.26
CA SER A 76 -8.36 -1.99 1.68
C SER A 76 -7.21 -1.35 2.47
N LEU A 77 -7.26 -0.04 2.75
CA LEU A 77 -6.23 0.63 3.56
C LEU A 77 -6.11 0.03 4.96
N GLN A 78 -7.24 -0.21 5.63
CA GLN A 78 -7.28 -0.81 6.96
C GLN A 78 -6.65 -2.20 6.98
N TYR A 79 -6.99 -3.07 6.02
CA TYR A 79 -6.41 -4.40 5.91
C TYR A 79 -4.88 -4.35 5.80
N HIS A 80 -4.34 -3.47 4.94
CA HIS A 80 -2.88 -3.36 4.77
C HIS A 80 -2.21 -2.82 6.04
N GLN A 81 -2.82 -1.83 6.71
CA GLN A 81 -2.33 -1.28 7.97
C GLN A 81 -2.31 -2.33 9.08
N ASP A 82 -3.41 -3.06 9.26
CA ASP A 82 -3.52 -4.11 10.28
C ASP A 82 -2.54 -5.25 10.03
N THR A 83 -2.35 -5.62 8.76
CA THR A 83 -1.40 -6.67 8.39
C THR A 83 0.05 -6.24 8.66
N ILE A 84 0.41 -4.99 8.37
CA ILE A 84 1.73 -4.44 8.70
C ILE A 84 1.92 -4.41 10.22
N ASN A 85 0.94 -3.89 10.98
CA ASN A 85 1.00 -3.83 12.44
C ASN A 85 1.12 -5.22 13.07
N MET A 86 0.42 -6.21 12.50
CA MET A 86 0.52 -7.61 12.94
C MET A 86 1.94 -8.15 12.75
N HIS A 87 2.58 -7.91 11.59
CA HIS A 87 3.94 -8.38 11.36
C HIS A 87 4.96 -7.65 12.24
N LEU A 88 4.79 -6.34 12.44
CA LEU A 88 5.65 -5.54 13.32
C LEU A 88 5.51 -5.92 14.80
N SER A 89 4.34 -6.41 15.24
CA SER A 89 4.13 -6.85 16.63
C SER A 89 4.50 -8.32 16.88
N GLN A 90 4.45 -9.17 15.84
CA GLN A 90 4.72 -10.61 15.93
C GLN A 90 6.20 -10.97 15.67
N LEU A 91 7.15 -10.14 16.11
CA LEU A 91 8.61 -10.16 15.94
C LEU A 91 9.37 -11.51 16.12
N ASN A 92 8.71 -12.67 16.26
CA ASN A 92 9.36 -13.98 16.46
C ASN A 92 8.62 -15.23 15.94
N LYS A 93 7.49 -15.18 15.20
CA LYS A 93 6.66 -16.42 15.05
C LYS A 93 5.94 -16.78 13.74
N SER A 94 5.94 -16.00 12.67
CA SER A 94 5.20 -16.42 11.45
C SER A 94 6.06 -16.45 10.18
N SER A 95 5.98 -17.58 9.49
CA SER A 95 6.65 -17.86 8.21
C SER A 95 5.78 -17.49 6.99
N ASP A 96 4.61 -16.87 7.21
CA ASP A 96 3.56 -16.72 6.22
C ASP A 96 3.23 -15.24 5.97
N ALA A 97 4.27 -14.47 5.67
CA ALA A 97 4.09 -13.08 5.29
C ALA A 97 3.49 -12.99 3.88
N PRO A 98 2.54 -12.05 3.65
CA PRO A 98 1.94 -11.92 2.34
C PRO A 98 2.97 -11.42 1.33
N SER A 99 2.89 -11.92 0.10
CA SER A 99 3.83 -11.60 -0.99
C SER A 99 3.89 -10.12 -1.38
N TRP A 100 2.91 -9.34 -0.93
CA TRP A 100 2.85 -7.90 -1.16
C TRP A 100 3.54 -7.08 -0.07
N LEU A 101 3.89 -7.69 1.08
CA LEU A 101 4.53 -6.97 2.18
C LEU A 101 5.89 -6.45 1.70
N PRO A 102 6.23 -5.16 1.93
CA PRO A 102 7.52 -4.63 1.51
C PRO A 102 8.68 -5.37 2.17
N ASP A 103 9.75 -5.60 1.40
CA ASP A 103 10.93 -6.35 1.85
C ASP A 103 11.60 -5.66 3.04
N ASP A 104 11.64 -4.33 3.04
CA ASP A 104 12.04 -3.53 4.19
C ASP A 104 11.24 -4.02 5.43
N VAL A 105 9.90 -3.98 5.41
CA VAL A 105 9.06 -4.34 6.58
C VAL A 105 9.33 -5.77 7.06
N LEU A 106 9.73 -6.68 6.17
CA LEU A 106 10.19 -8.04 6.52
C LEU A 106 11.58 -8.05 7.18
N ASN A 107 12.49 -7.21 6.69
CA ASN A 107 13.89 -7.11 7.10
C ASN A 107 14.11 -6.38 8.43
N VAL A 108 13.07 -5.81 9.05
CA VAL A 108 13.12 -5.34 10.48
C VAL A 108 13.63 -6.45 11.41
N ASN A 109 13.51 -7.72 10.99
CA ASN A 109 13.85 -8.89 11.78
C ASN A 109 15.30 -9.39 11.62
N SER A 110 16.09 -8.84 10.70
CA SER A 110 17.48 -9.27 10.46
C SER A 110 18.43 -8.53 11.40
N ILE A 111 18.69 -9.09 12.59
CA ILE A 111 19.64 -8.50 13.56
C ILE A 111 21.09 -8.48 13.00
N ASP A 112 21.38 -9.34 12.03
CA ASP A 112 22.72 -9.60 11.51
C ASP A 112 23.09 -8.82 10.22
N GLU A 113 22.16 -8.07 9.62
CA GLU A 113 22.39 -7.19 8.46
C GLU A 113 21.99 -5.74 8.84
N PRO A 114 22.93 -4.76 8.85
CA PRO A 114 22.67 -3.41 9.35
C PRO A 114 21.69 -2.59 8.50
N ASP A 115 21.49 -2.95 7.24
CA ASP A 115 20.72 -2.16 6.29
C ASP A 115 19.26 -2.65 6.27
N ASP A 116 18.35 -1.85 6.82
CA ASP A 116 17.55 -0.96 5.96
C ASP A 116 16.47 -0.24 6.80
N LEU A 117 15.73 -0.90 7.69
CA LEU A 117 14.66 -0.22 8.44
C LEU A 117 15.04 0.44 9.74
N THR A 118 15.87 -0.22 10.56
CA THR A 118 16.28 0.35 11.85
C THR A 118 17.04 1.65 11.64
N GLU A 119 17.84 1.74 10.57
CA GLU A 119 18.51 2.97 10.14
C GLU A 119 17.52 3.98 9.53
N LYS A 120 16.60 3.54 8.64
CA LYS A 120 15.53 4.40 8.08
C LYS A 120 14.56 4.97 9.13
N LEU A 121 14.42 4.30 10.28
CA LEU A 121 13.64 4.72 11.45
C LEU A 121 14.50 5.42 12.50
N ASN A 122 15.77 5.75 12.22
CA ASN A 122 16.71 6.39 13.15
C ASN A 122 16.82 5.69 14.53
N GLY A 123 16.63 4.37 14.59
CA GLY A 123 16.64 3.59 15.83
C GLY A 123 15.46 3.86 16.77
N ASN A 124 14.42 4.57 16.31
CA ASN A 124 13.25 4.92 17.10
C ASN A 124 12.10 3.94 16.84
N PHE A 125 12.05 2.85 17.62
CA PHE A 125 11.01 1.81 17.51
C PHE A 125 9.60 2.25 17.96
N ASP A 126 9.44 3.49 18.43
CA ASP A 126 8.12 4.12 18.64
C ASP A 126 7.47 4.59 17.32
N ASP A 127 8.23 4.63 16.22
CA ASP A 127 7.72 5.08 14.92
C ASP A 127 6.88 3.98 14.25
N THR A 128 5.57 4.16 14.32
CA THR A 128 4.59 3.29 13.66
C THR A 128 4.66 3.44 12.14
N VAL A 129 4.75 2.32 11.40
CA VAL A 129 4.55 2.35 9.95
C VAL A 129 3.10 2.73 9.66
N THR A 130 2.89 3.76 8.85
CA THR A 130 1.55 4.22 8.47
C THR A 130 1.28 4.03 6.98
N VAL A 131 0.12 3.46 6.65
CA VAL A 131 -0.36 3.32 5.28
C VAL A 131 -1.06 4.62 4.88
N LYS A 132 -0.67 5.18 3.74
CA LYS A 132 -1.29 6.39 3.17
C LYS A 132 -1.81 6.10 1.76
N LEU A 133 -2.95 6.70 1.40
CA LEU A 133 -3.50 6.60 0.06
C LEU A 133 -2.72 7.50 -0.92
N LEU A 134 -2.07 6.89 -1.91
CA LEU A 134 -1.51 7.61 -3.05
C LEU A 134 -2.55 7.71 -4.17
N CYS A 135 -2.91 8.94 -4.55
CA CYS A 135 -3.91 9.15 -5.59
C CYS A 135 -3.60 10.38 -6.45
N GLY A 136 -4.25 10.45 -7.63
CA GLY A 136 -4.23 11.62 -8.49
C GLY A 136 -5.25 12.67 -8.05
N ALA A 137 -5.17 13.86 -8.63
CA ALA A 137 -6.12 14.94 -8.35
C ALA A 137 -7.56 14.56 -8.72
N ASP A 138 -7.75 13.74 -9.76
CA ASP A 138 -9.05 13.23 -10.19
C ASP A 138 -9.76 12.40 -9.12
N LEU A 139 -9.03 11.52 -8.43
CA LEU A 139 -9.59 10.74 -7.33
C LEU A 139 -9.89 11.64 -6.12
N LEU A 140 -8.99 12.59 -5.82
CA LEU A 140 -9.21 13.53 -4.73
C LEU A 140 -10.45 14.41 -4.97
N GLU A 141 -10.63 14.92 -6.19
CA GLU A 141 -11.81 15.67 -6.60
C GLU A 141 -13.10 14.83 -6.46
N SER A 142 -13.00 13.51 -6.67
CA SER A 142 -14.14 12.61 -6.53
C SER A 142 -14.70 12.56 -5.10
N PHE A 143 -13.91 12.90 -4.06
CA PHE A 143 -14.41 13.00 -2.68
C PHE A 143 -15.51 14.06 -2.53
N ALA A 144 -15.55 15.06 -3.40
CA ALA A 144 -16.60 16.08 -3.40
C ALA A 144 -17.88 15.64 -4.12
N THR A 145 -17.92 14.45 -4.74
CA THR A 145 -19.08 13.96 -5.49
C THR A 145 -20.14 13.40 -4.54
N PRO A 146 -21.36 13.97 -4.48
CA PRO A 146 -22.40 13.54 -3.54
C PRO A 146 -22.79 12.06 -3.74
N GLY A 147 -22.81 11.31 -2.63
CA GLY A 147 -23.21 9.90 -2.62
C GLY A 147 -22.19 8.91 -3.19
N LEU A 148 -21.03 9.39 -3.65
CA LEU A 148 -19.96 8.51 -4.17
C LEU A 148 -19.10 7.93 -3.04
N TRP A 149 -18.86 8.72 -2.00
CA TRP A 149 -18.07 8.35 -0.83
C TRP A 149 -18.90 8.57 0.44
N SER A 150 -18.72 7.74 1.47
CA SER A 150 -19.25 8.04 2.80
C SER A 150 -18.34 9.03 3.52
N ASP A 151 -18.94 9.97 4.25
CA ASP A 151 -18.20 10.98 5.04
C ASP A 151 -17.25 10.32 6.05
N GLU A 152 -17.67 9.20 6.65
CA GLU A 152 -16.84 8.40 7.55
C GLU A 152 -15.59 7.82 6.85
N ASP A 153 -15.74 7.39 5.59
CA ASP A 153 -14.63 6.84 4.81
C ASP A 153 -13.66 7.95 4.44
N ILE A 154 -14.16 9.11 3.99
CA ILE A 154 -13.32 10.27 3.69
C ILE A 154 -12.53 10.68 4.94
N ALA A 155 -13.20 10.89 6.07
CA ALA A 155 -12.56 11.30 7.32
C ALA A 155 -11.45 10.31 7.75
N THR A 156 -11.69 9.01 7.61
CA THR A 156 -10.68 7.98 7.92
C THR A 156 -9.50 8.02 6.95
N ILE A 157 -9.75 8.26 5.65
CA ILE A 157 -8.72 8.23 4.60
C ILE A 157 -7.81 9.45 4.66
N VAL A 158 -8.37 10.64 4.94
CA VAL A 158 -7.60 11.89 4.95
C VAL A 158 -6.87 12.15 6.27
N GLY A 159 -7.37 11.57 7.37
CA GLY A 159 -6.85 11.79 8.72
C GLY A 159 -7.49 12.97 9.42
#